data_AF-A0A4R3AAA9-F1
#
_entry.id   AF-A0A4R3AAA9-F1
#
_cell.length_a   1.000
_cell.length_b   1.000
_cell.length_c   1.000
_cell.angle_alpha   90.00
_cell.angle_beta   90.00
_cell.angle_gamma   90.00
#
_symmetry.space_group_name_H-M   'P 1'
#
loop_
_entity.id
_entity.type
_entity.pdbx_description
1 polymer ?
#
loop_
_entity_poly.entity_id
_entity_poly.type
_entity_poly.pdbx_seq_one_letter_code
_entity_poly.pdbx_strand_id
1 'polypeptide(L)'
;MLQLIKYYFFNFLTFVSNLIIFWILNFIFFDSRNDFFLSVLAHLLTVPISFLINYNFVFPYSNLPVKNLIIRFILGSLSYFVFHIFIFDTLQHMGLPAVTNHIVTTVLSSIFNFCILKIFVFNSNYSTKLHNDEDKRIRVILHADDFGVSPEISKNILDCILCASISRVSVICNTKKNGFIQNVKTEEPRKIGIGFHLNLVEGEPIADKSYVSNIINASGEFKFSFFTYILSYYFSSNRRKEILRRELKIEIESQLREYLRLYDGKNGIHLDGHTHIHVVPFILDIVLELAQKYNVKSIRLPRESFYLGAKFKDYMSLNLIKHVVLNFLCDLQIRKIQVKGLKYNDYFIGVLSTGSMSIGSIRSAIESLVGKKQNIVVEILFHPGFVNNKDSIDWTVNSSFINYYSNPKRQKEKELLLSDEYMNLIKEFQIINEL
;
A
#
# COMPACT_ATOMS: atom_id res chain seq x y z
N MET A 1 -19.80 -11.74 -7.44
CA MET A 1 -20.53 -11.35 -8.66
C MET A 1 -21.87 -10.71 -8.33
N LEU A 2 -22.77 -11.37 -7.59
CA LEU A 2 -24.08 -10.81 -7.21
C LEU A 2 -24.02 -9.43 -6.52
N GLN A 3 -23.12 -9.22 -5.56
CA GLN A 3 -22.93 -7.92 -4.90
C GLN A 3 -22.52 -6.81 -5.87
N LEU A 4 -21.70 -7.13 -6.88
CA LEU A 4 -21.24 -6.16 -7.88
C LEU A 4 -22.40 -5.76 -8.81
N ILE A 5 -23.23 -6.72 -9.21
CA ILE A 5 -24.44 -6.46 -10.02
C ILE A 5 -25.41 -5.56 -9.24
N LYS A 6 -25.68 -5.91 -7.97
CA LYS A 6 -26.50 -5.07 -7.08
C LYS A 6 -25.92 -3.66 -6.96
N TYR A 7 -24.62 -3.53 -6.71
CA TYR A 7 -23.94 -2.24 -6.63
C TYR A 7 -24.19 -1.38 -7.87
N TYR A 8 -23.99 -1.91 -9.09
CA TYR A 8 -24.20 -1.13 -10.31
C TYR A 8 -25.66 -0.74 -10.52
N PHE A 9 -26.61 -1.65 -10.25
CA PHE A 9 -28.03 -1.35 -10.35
C PHE A 9 -28.45 -0.21 -9.39
N PHE A 10 -28.03 -0.31 -8.13
CA PHE A 10 -28.39 0.64 -7.10
C PHE A 10 -27.66 1.98 -7.21
N ASN A 11 -26.41 1.98 -7.71
CA ASN A 11 -25.72 3.24 -8.02
C ASN A 11 -26.31 3.94 -9.24
N PHE A 12 -26.82 3.22 -10.23
CA PHE A 12 -27.58 3.83 -11.31
C PHE A 12 -28.83 4.54 -10.77
N LEU A 13 -29.56 3.90 -9.86
CA LEU A 13 -30.71 4.53 -9.20
C LEU A 13 -30.30 5.79 -8.42
N THR A 14 -29.20 5.72 -7.68
CA THR A 14 -28.62 6.87 -6.95
C THR A 14 -28.26 8.03 -7.89
N PHE A 15 -27.69 7.72 -9.06
CA PHE A 15 -27.38 8.71 -10.09
C PHE A 15 -28.65 9.38 -10.65
N VAL A 16 -29.68 8.58 -10.96
CA VAL A 16 -30.98 9.12 -11.39
C VAL A 16 -31.61 9.99 -10.31
N SER A 17 -31.54 9.59 -9.03
CA SER A 17 -32.00 10.40 -7.90
C SER A 17 -31.25 11.73 -7.83
N ASN A 18 -29.93 11.74 -8.07
CA ASN A 18 -29.14 12.97 -8.10
C ASN A 18 -29.63 13.94 -9.18
N LEU A 19 -29.88 13.45 -10.40
CA LEU A 19 -30.39 14.26 -11.50
C LEU A 19 -31.79 14.82 -11.21
N ILE A 20 -32.67 14.01 -10.62
CA ILE A 20 -34.02 14.44 -10.22
C ILE A 20 -33.93 15.54 -9.15
N ILE A 21 -33.10 15.34 -8.12
CA ILE A 21 -32.90 16.34 -7.06
C ILE A 21 -32.34 17.63 -7.66
N PHE A 22 -31.34 17.55 -8.55
CA PHE A 22 -30.81 18.72 -9.24
C PHE A 22 -31.90 19.48 -10.01
N TRP A 23 -32.73 18.76 -10.78
CA TRP A 23 -33.82 19.38 -11.55
C TRP A 23 -34.87 20.03 -10.64
N ILE A 24 -35.24 19.39 -9.53
CA ILE A 24 -36.14 19.96 -8.52
C ILE A 24 -35.54 21.22 -7.89
N LEU A 25 -34.26 21.20 -7.54
CA LEU A 25 -33.57 22.36 -6.97
C LEU A 25 -33.50 23.51 -7.98
N ASN A 26 -33.21 23.21 -9.25
CA ASN A 26 -33.20 24.20 -10.32
C ASN A 26 -34.61 24.79 -10.53
N PHE A 27 -35.66 23.97 -10.49
CA PHE A 27 -37.04 24.44 -10.54
C PHE A 27 -37.42 25.35 -9.36
N ILE A 28 -37.00 25.00 -8.14
CA ILE A 28 -37.32 25.79 -6.93
C ILE A 28 -36.53 27.10 -6.86
N PHE A 29 -35.26 27.08 -7.28
CA PHE A 29 -34.33 28.22 -7.17
C PHE A 29 -34.10 28.94 -8.51
N PHE A 30 -35.06 28.81 -9.44
CA PHE A 30 -35.07 29.13 -10.89
C PHE A 30 -34.35 30.41 -11.34
N ASP A 31 -34.14 31.37 -10.44
CA ASP A 31 -33.67 32.72 -10.79
C ASP A 31 -32.59 33.30 -9.84
N SER A 32 -31.88 32.48 -9.03
CA SER A 32 -30.98 33.06 -8.01
C SER A 32 -29.67 32.33 -7.69
N ARG A 33 -29.34 31.17 -8.29
CA ARG A 33 -28.09 30.46 -7.95
C ARG A 33 -27.39 29.81 -9.13
N ASN A 34 -26.06 29.79 -9.03
CA ASN A 34 -25.13 29.12 -9.93
C ASN A 34 -25.42 27.60 -10.01
N ASP A 35 -25.51 27.04 -11.22
CA ASP A 35 -25.70 25.60 -11.48
C ASP A 35 -24.72 24.72 -10.71
N PHE A 36 -23.49 25.20 -10.52
CA PHE A 36 -22.49 24.52 -9.70
C PHE A 36 -22.98 24.34 -8.25
N PHE A 37 -23.55 25.38 -7.65
CA PHE A 37 -24.07 25.31 -6.29
C PHE A 37 -25.23 24.31 -6.17
N LEU A 38 -26.14 24.32 -7.14
CA LEU A 38 -27.28 23.39 -7.17
C LEU A 38 -26.81 21.93 -7.37
N SER A 39 -25.79 21.71 -8.19
CA SER A 39 -25.17 20.40 -8.37
C SER A 39 -24.53 19.88 -7.07
N VAL A 40 -23.78 20.74 -6.37
CA VAL A 40 -23.21 20.40 -5.06
C VAL A 40 -24.30 20.05 -4.05
N LEU A 41 -25.36 20.85 -3.98
CA LEU A 41 -26.48 20.62 -3.06
C LEU A 41 -27.22 19.30 -3.39
N ALA A 42 -27.48 19.04 -4.67
CA ALA A 42 -28.07 17.78 -5.12
C ALA A 42 -27.20 16.58 -4.71
N HIS A 43 -25.88 16.71 -4.85
CA HIS A 43 -24.94 15.68 -4.43
C HIS A 43 -25.01 15.43 -2.92
N LEU A 44 -24.96 16.47 -2.10
CA LEU A 44 -25.07 16.37 -0.64
C LEU A 44 -26.35 15.67 -0.18
N LEU A 45 -27.48 15.93 -0.84
CA LEU A 45 -28.76 15.28 -0.54
C LEU A 45 -28.81 13.82 -1.01
N THR A 46 -28.02 13.46 -2.03
CA THR A 46 -27.97 12.10 -2.56
C THR A 46 -27.07 11.17 -1.73
N VAL A 47 -26.05 11.72 -1.06
CA VAL A 47 -25.09 10.93 -0.25
C VAL A 47 -25.77 10.04 0.81
N PRO A 48 -26.72 10.53 1.64
CA PRO A 48 -27.47 9.70 2.58
C PRO A 48 -28.30 8.60 1.91
N ILE A 49 -28.90 8.90 0.75
CA ILE A 49 -29.67 7.94 -0.05
C ILE A 49 -28.74 6.82 -0.52
N SER A 50 -27.58 7.17 -1.06
CA SER A 50 -26.55 6.22 -1.48
C SER A 50 -26.09 5.31 -0.33
N PHE A 51 -25.87 5.88 0.86
CA PHE A 51 -25.52 5.11 2.05
C PHE A 51 -26.60 4.09 2.41
N LEU A 52 -27.85 4.54 2.55
CA LEU A 52 -28.98 3.69 2.92
C LEU A 52 -29.22 2.58 1.91
N ILE A 53 -29.12 2.88 0.62
CA ILE A 53 -29.29 1.89 -0.44
C ILE A 53 -28.18 0.83 -0.35
N ASN A 54 -26.92 1.25 -0.23
CA ASN A 54 -25.80 0.32 -0.16
C ASN A 54 -25.85 -0.52 1.13
N TYR A 55 -26.19 0.08 2.26
CA TYR A 55 -26.34 -0.62 3.54
C TYR A 55 -27.45 -1.68 3.49
N ASN A 56 -28.65 -1.34 3.02
CA ASN A 56 -29.79 -2.24 3.06
C ASN A 56 -29.79 -3.30 1.95
N PHE A 57 -29.29 -2.97 0.74
CA PHE A 57 -29.48 -3.84 -0.42
C PHE A 57 -28.20 -4.47 -0.95
N VAL A 58 -27.06 -3.79 -0.82
CA VAL A 58 -25.77 -4.24 -1.38
C VAL A 58 -24.93 -4.98 -0.33
N PHE A 59 -24.83 -4.43 0.88
CA PHE A 59 -23.99 -4.94 1.98
C PHE A 59 -24.76 -5.12 3.32
N PRO A 60 -25.85 -5.93 3.37
CA PRO A 60 -26.77 -5.99 4.51
C PRO A 60 -26.26 -6.69 5.80
N TYR A 61 -24.94 -6.88 5.97
CA TYR A 61 -24.38 -7.70 7.06
C TYR A 61 -23.17 -7.08 7.78
N SER A 62 -23.10 -5.75 7.87
CA SER A 62 -22.03 -5.11 8.64
C SER A 62 -22.34 -5.09 10.13
N ASN A 63 -21.56 -5.79 10.94
CA ASN A 63 -21.67 -5.81 12.41
C ASN A 63 -21.07 -4.56 13.09
N LEU A 64 -20.83 -3.49 12.34
CA LEU A 64 -20.24 -2.25 12.83
C LEU A 64 -21.32 -1.31 13.39
N PRO A 65 -21.02 -0.54 14.45
CA PRO A 65 -21.90 0.54 14.88
C PRO A 65 -22.19 1.50 13.72
N VAL A 66 -23.45 1.92 13.58
CA VAL A 66 -23.90 2.79 12.46
C VAL A 66 -23.05 4.07 12.36
N LYS A 67 -22.67 4.66 13.50
CA LYS A 67 -21.78 5.83 13.55
C LYS A 67 -20.45 5.58 12.82
N ASN A 68 -19.84 4.41 13.01
CA ASN A 68 -18.58 4.06 12.36
C ASN A 68 -18.77 3.84 10.85
N LEU A 69 -19.89 3.23 10.45
CA LEU A 69 -20.24 3.05 9.04
C LEU A 69 -20.38 4.40 8.34
N ILE A 70 -21.06 5.37 8.96
CA ILE A 70 -21.22 6.72 8.41
C ILE A 70 -19.86 7.41 8.24
N ILE A 71 -19.00 7.37 9.25
CA ILE A 71 -17.65 7.97 9.17
C ILE A 71 -16.86 7.35 8.02
N ARG A 72 -16.85 6.01 7.94
CA ARG A 72 -16.15 5.30 6.85
C ARG A 72 -16.76 5.63 5.49
N PHE A 73 -18.07 5.74 5.39
CA PHE A 73 -18.73 6.08 4.13
C PHE A 73 -18.33 7.46 3.63
N ILE A 74 -18.27 8.46 4.52
CA ILE A 74 -17.81 9.81 4.19
C ILE A 74 -16.36 9.80 3.71
N LEU A 75 -15.45 9.17 4.48
CA LEU A 75 -14.04 9.05 4.10
C LEU A 75 -13.85 8.29 2.78
N GLY A 76 -14.64 7.24 2.57
CA GLY A 76 -14.64 6.46 1.35
C GLY A 76 -15.09 7.28 0.15
N SER A 77 -16.17 8.06 0.31
CA SER A 77 -16.70 8.92 -0.76
C SER A 77 -15.69 9.99 -1.16
N LEU A 78 -15.02 10.62 -0.19
CA LEU A 78 -13.94 11.58 -0.44
C LEU A 78 -12.75 10.93 -1.16
N SER A 79 -12.35 9.73 -0.73
CA SER A 79 -11.26 8.98 -1.38
C SER A 79 -11.59 8.61 -2.82
N TYR A 80 -12.84 8.28 -3.11
CA TYR A 80 -13.32 8.05 -4.47
C TYR A 80 -13.13 9.28 -5.35
N PHE A 81 -13.48 10.48 -4.87
CA PHE A 81 -13.27 11.72 -5.64
C PHE A 81 -11.81 12.01 -5.92
N VAL A 82 -10.95 11.89 -4.90
CA VAL A 82 -9.49 12.07 -5.06
C VAL A 82 -8.94 11.07 -6.08
N PHE A 83 -9.36 9.80 -6.00
CA PHE A 83 -8.96 8.77 -6.97
C PHE A 83 -9.42 9.10 -8.39
N HIS A 84 -10.66 9.57 -8.57
CA HIS A 84 -11.19 9.92 -9.89
C HIS A 84 -10.35 11.01 -10.57
N ILE A 85 -10.04 12.09 -9.84
CA ILE A 85 -9.19 13.18 -10.35
C ILE A 85 -7.79 12.65 -10.68
N PHE A 86 -7.18 11.92 -9.75
CA PHE A 86 -5.84 11.36 -9.94
C PHE A 86 -5.74 10.46 -11.17
N ILE A 87 -6.72 9.56 -11.40
CA ILE A 87 -6.74 8.67 -12.56
C ILE A 87 -6.95 9.46 -13.85
N PHE A 88 -7.86 10.44 -13.84
CA PHE A 88 -8.10 11.29 -15.01
C PHE A 88 -6.82 12.01 -15.45
N ASP A 89 -6.15 12.66 -14.50
CA ASP A 89 -4.90 13.38 -14.75
C ASP A 89 -3.81 12.41 -15.22
N THR A 90 -3.67 11.25 -14.59
CA THR A 90 -2.67 10.24 -14.97
C THR A 90 -2.87 9.78 -16.41
N LEU A 91 -4.10 9.43 -16.78
CA LEU A 91 -4.43 8.97 -18.13
C LEU A 91 -4.27 10.09 -19.17
N GLN A 92 -4.55 11.34 -18.79
CA GLN A 92 -4.32 12.51 -19.65
C GLN A 92 -2.82 12.70 -19.93
N HIS A 93 -1.97 12.58 -18.91
CA HIS A 93 -0.51 12.65 -19.09
C HIS A 93 0.04 11.47 -19.91
N MET A 94 -0.65 10.32 -19.89
CA MET A 94 -0.35 9.19 -20.77
C MET A 94 -0.83 9.40 -22.22
N GLY A 95 -1.45 10.54 -22.53
CA GLY A 95 -1.87 10.91 -23.88
C GLY A 95 -3.20 10.28 -24.32
N LEU A 96 -4.05 9.84 -23.40
CA LEU A 96 -5.37 9.31 -23.77
C LEU A 96 -6.28 10.43 -24.31
N PRO A 97 -7.03 10.20 -25.40
CA PRO A 97 -8.04 11.14 -25.89
C PRO A 97 -9.10 11.45 -24.83
N ALA A 98 -9.61 12.68 -24.79
CA ALA A 98 -10.50 13.15 -23.71
C ALA A 98 -11.72 12.24 -23.47
N VAL A 99 -12.41 11.83 -24.55
CA VAL A 99 -13.58 10.95 -24.44
C VAL A 99 -13.20 9.59 -23.86
N THR A 100 -12.12 8.98 -24.36
CA THR A 100 -11.62 7.70 -23.86
C THR A 100 -11.18 7.82 -22.40
N ASN A 101 -10.50 8.91 -22.04
CA ASN A 101 -10.08 9.18 -20.67
C ASN A 101 -11.29 9.27 -19.72
N HIS A 102 -12.33 10.03 -20.08
CA HIS A 102 -13.56 10.10 -19.27
C HIS A 102 -14.21 8.73 -19.06
N ILE A 103 -14.33 7.92 -20.11
CA ILE A 103 -14.91 6.58 -20.02
C ILE A 103 -14.07 5.69 -19.10
N VAL A 104 -12.76 5.61 -19.35
CA VAL A 104 -11.85 4.75 -18.59
C VAL A 104 -11.79 5.18 -17.13
N THR A 105 -11.66 6.47 -16.86
CA THR A 105 -11.67 7.04 -15.50
C THR A 105 -12.97 6.70 -14.77
N THR A 106 -14.12 6.82 -15.42
CA THR A 106 -15.43 6.52 -14.82
C THR A 106 -15.54 5.05 -14.45
N VAL A 107 -15.13 4.15 -15.35
CA VAL A 107 -15.14 2.70 -15.09
C VAL A 107 -14.20 2.34 -13.93
N LEU A 108 -12.94 2.80 -13.97
CA LEU A 108 -11.96 2.53 -12.92
C LEU A 108 -12.40 3.10 -11.57
N SER A 109 -12.92 4.32 -11.55
CA SER A 109 -13.41 4.96 -10.33
C SER A 109 -14.63 4.24 -9.76
N SER A 110 -15.53 3.74 -10.61
CA SER A 110 -16.68 2.96 -10.17
C SER A 110 -16.26 1.62 -9.54
N ILE A 111 -15.30 0.91 -10.15
CA ILE A 111 -14.73 -0.32 -9.56
C ILE A 111 -14.05 0.01 -8.23
N PHE A 112 -13.30 1.10 -8.16
CA PHE A 112 -12.64 1.55 -6.94
C PHE A 112 -13.66 1.90 -5.84
N ASN A 113 -14.75 2.59 -6.17
CA ASN A 113 -15.83 2.88 -5.23
C ASN A 113 -16.49 1.61 -4.70
N PHE A 114 -16.75 0.61 -5.56
CA PHE A 114 -17.21 -0.70 -5.09
C PHE A 114 -16.23 -1.32 -4.09
N CYS A 115 -14.92 -1.25 -4.37
CA CYS A 115 -13.88 -1.75 -3.47
C CYS A 115 -13.86 -0.98 -2.14
N ILE A 116 -13.97 0.35 -2.16
CA ILE A 116 -14.12 1.18 -0.97
C ILE A 116 -15.29 0.70 -0.13
N LEU A 117 -16.48 0.57 -0.73
CA LEU A 117 -17.67 0.20 0.01
C LEU A 117 -17.53 -1.20 0.62
N LYS A 118 -17.00 -2.15 -0.15
CA LYS A 118 -16.86 -3.54 0.27
C LYS A 118 -15.74 -3.77 1.31
N ILE A 119 -14.55 -3.25 1.04
CA ILE A 119 -13.30 -3.56 1.77
C ILE A 119 -13.11 -2.59 2.94
N PHE A 120 -13.55 -1.35 2.80
CA PHE A 120 -13.35 -0.32 3.80
C PHE A 120 -14.63 -0.01 4.59
N VAL A 121 -15.72 0.35 3.93
CA VAL A 121 -16.94 0.84 4.61
C VAL A 121 -17.68 -0.28 5.34
N PHE A 122 -18.15 -1.29 4.61
CA PHE A 122 -19.02 -2.35 5.12
C PHE A 122 -18.27 -3.63 5.51
N ASN A 123 -16.94 -3.58 5.57
CA ASN A 123 -16.13 -4.73 5.96
C ASN A 123 -16.38 -5.08 7.44
N SER A 124 -16.94 -6.26 7.67
CA SER A 124 -17.44 -6.75 8.95
C SER A 124 -16.36 -7.29 9.90
N ASN A 125 -15.07 -7.19 9.55
CA ASN A 125 -13.96 -7.69 10.36
C ASN A 125 -13.66 -6.88 11.64
N TYR A 126 -14.67 -6.33 12.32
CA TYR A 126 -14.53 -5.64 13.59
C TYR A 126 -14.96 -6.57 14.72
N SER A 127 -14.00 -7.00 15.54
CA SER A 127 -14.30 -7.72 16.78
C SER A 127 -14.43 -6.68 17.90
N THR A 128 -15.58 -6.65 18.57
CA THR A 128 -15.86 -5.74 19.71
C THR A 128 -15.64 -6.38 21.07
N LYS A 129 -15.22 -7.64 21.14
CA LYS A 129 -15.00 -8.30 22.43
C LYS A 129 -13.57 -8.11 22.90
N LEU A 130 -13.42 -7.21 23.86
CA LEU A 130 -12.37 -7.27 24.88
C LEU A 130 -12.51 -8.63 25.58
N HIS A 131 -11.74 -9.62 25.12
CA HIS A 131 -11.55 -10.87 25.84
C HIS A 131 -10.31 -10.78 26.72
N ASN A 132 -10.32 -11.60 27.77
CA ASN A 132 -9.38 -11.64 28.89
C ASN A 132 -7.91 -11.44 28.49
N ASP A 133 -7.13 -10.85 29.40
CA ASP A 133 -5.70 -10.51 29.26
C ASP A 133 -4.78 -11.67 28.84
N GLU A 134 -5.27 -12.93 28.86
CA GLU A 134 -4.50 -14.12 28.49
C GLU A 134 -4.35 -14.35 26.97
N ASP A 135 -5.16 -13.70 26.12
CA ASP A 135 -5.18 -13.91 24.65
C ASP A 135 -4.39 -12.86 23.84
N LYS A 136 -3.58 -12.01 24.49
CA LYS A 136 -2.90 -10.86 23.84
C LYS A 136 -1.63 -11.18 23.05
N ARG A 137 -1.17 -12.45 22.97
CA ARG A 137 0.08 -12.78 22.26
C ARG A 137 -0.08 -12.63 20.74
N ILE A 138 0.53 -11.59 20.19
CA ILE A 138 0.62 -11.36 18.76
C ILE A 138 2.07 -11.58 18.32
N ARG A 139 2.28 -12.37 17.26
CA ARG A 139 3.60 -12.55 16.66
C ARG A 139 3.82 -11.39 15.71
N VAL A 140 4.83 -10.57 15.97
CA VAL A 140 5.07 -9.37 15.18
C VAL A 140 6.46 -9.42 14.57
N ILE A 141 6.50 -9.06 13.28
CA ILE A 141 7.73 -8.73 12.56
C ILE A 141 7.82 -7.22 12.57
N LEU A 142 8.81 -6.69 13.29
CA LEU A 142 9.13 -5.27 13.30
C LEU A 142 10.11 -5.00 12.16
N HIS A 143 9.67 -4.26 11.13
CA HIS A 143 10.39 -4.15 9.86
C HIS A 143 10.71 -2.69 9.52
N ALA A 144 11.96 -2.40 9.14
CA ALA A 144 12.30 -1.18 8.41
C ALA A 144 12.63 -1.43 6.94
N ASP A 145 11.99 -0.65 6.06
CA ASP A 145 12.32 -0.60 4.63
C ASP A 145 13.48 0.38 4.37
N ASP A 146 13.96 0.41 3.13
CA ASP A 146 14.98 1.33 2.59
C ASP A 146 16.40 1.12 3.10
N PHE A 147 16.72 -0.06 3.65
CA PHE A 147 18.10 -0.37 4.02
C PHE A 147 18.98 -0.41 2.75
N GLY A 148 20.13 0.28 2.79
CA GLY A 148 21.05 0.40 1.65
C GLY A 148 20.78 1.57 0.70
N VAL A 149 19.76 2.39 0.94
CA VAL A 149 19.48 3.60 0.13
C VAL A 149 20.59 4.65 0.26
N SER A 150 21.09 4.89 1.47
CA SER A 150 22.24 5.75 1.72
C SER A 150 22.97 5.32 3.00
N PRO A 151 24.24 5.74 3.20
CA PRO A 151 24.96 5.51 4.45
C PRO A 151 24.21 6.04 5.68
N GLU A 152 23.61 7.24 5.58
CA GLU A 152 22.90 7.88 6.70
C GLU A 152 21.60 7.16 7.03
N ILE A 153 20.81 6.75 6.02
CA ILE A 153 19.60 5.94 6.21
C ILE A 153 19.96 4.59 6.85
N SER A 154 20.98 3.92 6.33
CA SER A 154 21.40 2.61 6.80
C SER A 154 21.89 2.68 8.25
N LYS A 155 22.67 3.71 8.61
CA LYS A 155 23.09 3.96 9.99
C LYS A 155 21.90 4.20 10.92
N ASN A 156 20.93 5.01 10.50
CA ASN A 156 19.73 5.28 11.28
C ASN A 156 18.89 4.03 11.55
N ILE A 157 18.77 3.14 10.55
CA ILE A 157 18.11 1.83 10.72
C ILE A 157 18.94 0.92 11.62
N LEU A 158 20.26 0.92 11.49
CA LEU A 158 21.16 0.14 12.33
C LEU A 158 21.05 0.53 13.81
N ASP A 159 20.97 1.83 14.13
CA ASP A 159 20.75 2.29 15.52
C ASP A 159 19.47 1.65 16.12
N CYS A 160 18.38 1.57 15.34
CA CYS A 160 17.14 0.94 15.78
C CYS A 160 17.25 -0.59 15.92
N ILE A 161 18.05 -1.25 15.06
CA ILE A 161 18.37 -2.67 15.20
C ILE A 161 19.17 -2.89 16.50
N LEU A 162 20.18 -2.07 16.77
CA LEU A 162 21.03 -2.18 17.96
C LEU A 162 20.23 -2.00 19.27
N CYS A 163 19.15 -1.22 19.25
CA CYS A 163 18.21 -1.09 20.37
C CYS A 163 17.14 -2.20 20.44
N ALA A 164 17.17 -3.21 19.56
CA ALA A 164 16.17 -4.27 19.44
C ALA A 164 14.75 -3.79 19.10
N SER A 165 14.60 -2.57 18.57
CA SER A 165 13.31 -2.00 18.17
C SER A 165 12.86 -2.49 16.79
N ILE A 166 13.77 -3.08 16.01
CA ILE A 166 13.51 -3.69 14.70
C ILE A 166 14.10 -5.10 14.66
N SER A 167 13.44 -5.99 13.93
CA SER A 167 13.80 -7.41 13.78
C SER A 167 14.16 -7.82 12.37
N ARG A 168 13.69 -7.04 11.39
CA ARG A 168 13.87 -7.30 9.98
C ARG A 168 14.14 -6.01 9.23
N VAL A 169 15.00 -6.11 8.22
CA VAL A 169 15.20 -5.09 7.20
C VAL A 169 15.11 -5.71 5.83
N SER A 170 14.75 -4.92 4.83
CA SER A 170 14.78 -5.32 3.43
C SER A 170 15.74 -4.44 2.64
N VAL A 171 16.44 -5.05 1.69
CA VAL A 171 17.56 -4.42 0.98
C VAL A 171 17.19 -4.15 -0.47
N ILE A 172 17.37 -2.89 -0.88
CA ILE A 172 17.32 -2.48 -2.29
C ILE A 172 18.66 -2.77 -2.94
N CYS A 173 18.67 -3.65 -3.94
CA CYS A 173 19.92 -4.13 -4.54
C CYS A 173 20.45 -3.25 -5.69
N ASN A 174 19.63 -2.34 -6.22
CA ASN A 174 19.99 -1.49 -7.36
C ASN A 174 20.55 -0.11 -6.96
N THR A 175 20.96 0.08 -5.70
CA THR A 175 21.59 1.33 -5.25
C THR A 175 23.09 1.34 -5.60
N LYS A 176 23.67 2.53 -5.83
CA LYS A 176 25.07 2.66 -6.29
C LYS A 176 26.12 2.28 -5.25
N LYS A 177 25.76 2.24 -3.95
CA LYS A 177 26.70 2.09 -2.83
C LYS A 177 26.45 0.80 -2.05
N ASN A 178 26.86 -0.33 -2.63
CA ASN A 178 26.80 -1.65 -2.02
C ASN A 178 27.61 -1.83 -0.71
N GLY A 179 28.39 -0.83 -0.29
CA GLY A 179 29.28 -0.91 0.88
C GLY A 179 28.53 -1.13 2.21
N PHE A 180 27.40 -0.45 2.43
CA PHE A 180 26.63 -0.63 3.67
C PHE A 180 25.79 -1.92 3.69
N ILE A 181 25.46 -2.45 2.50
CA ILE A 181 24.72 -3.70 2.34
C ILE A 181 25.56 -4.88 2.87
N GLN A 182 26.88 -4.84 2.71
CA GLN A 182 27.78 -5.87 3.23
C GLN A 182 27.90 -5.83 4.76
N ASN A 183 27.70 -4.67 5.39
CA ASN A 183 28.05 -4.45 6.79
C ASN A 183 27.00 -4.93 7.80
N VAL A 184 25.75 -5.18 7.40
CA VAL A 184 24.69 -5.63 8.33
C VAL A 184 25.07 -6.90 9.08
N LYS A 185 25.72 -7.85 8.39
CA LYS A 185 26.17 -9.11 8.99
C LYS A 185 27.41 -8.96 9.86
N THR A 186 28.23 -7.94 9.65
CA THR A 186 29.48 -7.72 10.40
C THR A 186 29.30 -6.82 11.61
N GLU A 187 28.31 -5.92 11.58
CA GLU A 187 28.06 -4.94 12.63
C GLU A 187 26.99 -5.37 13.65
N GLU A 188 26.31 -6.52 13.44
CA GLU A 188 25.33 -7.08 14.38
C GLU A 188 25.57 -8.59 14.70
N PRO A 189 25.98 -8.96 15.94
CA PRO A 189 26.01 -10.34 16.40
C PRO A 189 24.64 -11.05 16.59
N ARG A 190 23.52 -10.33 16.64
CA ARG A 190 22.15 -10.88 16.74
C ARG A 190 21.63 -11.32 15.38
N LYS A 191 20.80 -12.37 15.38
CA LYS A 191 20.08 -12.80 14.19
C LYS A 191 19.04 -11.73 13.86
N ILE A 192 19.22 -11.01 12.76
CA ILE A 192 18.18 -10.16 12.15
C ILE A 192 17.71 -10.76 10.84
N GLY A 193 16.43 -10.58 10.51
CA GLY A 193 15.91 -10.92 9.20
C GLY A 193 16.42 -9.93 8.16
N ILE A 194 17.01 -10.42 7.08
CA ILE A 194 17.39 -9.59 5.93
C ILE A 194 16.56 -10.06 4.73
N GLY A 195 15.66 -9.22 4.24
CA GLY A 195 14.79 -9.48 3.10
C GLY A 195 15.30 -8.87 1.80
N PHE A 196 14.79 -9.38 0.69
CA PHE A 196 14.96 -8.82 -0.64
C PHE A 196 13.86 -7.78 -0.91
N HIS A 197 14.24 -6.51 -1.02
CA HIS A 197 13.33 -5.41 -1.33
C HIS A 197 13.28 -5.19 -2.84
N LEU A 198 12.31 -5.80 -3.51
CA LEU A 198 12.18 -5.67 -4.96
C LEU A 198 11.89 -4.21 -5.33
N ASN A 199 12.77 -3.59 -6.12
CA ASN A 199 12.57 -2.24 -6.62
C ASN A 199 12.37 -2.23 -8.14
N LEU A 200 11.30 -1.60 -8.62
CA LEU A 200 11.02 -1.47 -10.05
C LEU A 200 10.59 -0.05 -10.43
N VAL A 201 10.72 0.91 -9.49
CA VAL A 201 10.12 2.25 -9.60
C VAL A 201 11.12 3.37 -9.36
N GLU A 202 12.30 3.07 -8.80
CA GLU A 202 13.30 4.07 -8.43
C GLU A 202 14.70 3.71 -8.91
N GLY A 203 15.44 4.69 -9.44
CA GLY A 203 16.82 4.51 -9.88
C GLY A 203 16.96 3.64 -11.13
N GLU A 204 18.18 3.22 -11.41
CA GLU A 204 18.54 2.43 -12.60
C GLU A 204 18.31 0.92 -12.38
N PRO A 205 17.99 0.16 -13.44
CA PRO A 205 17.93 -1.29 -13.35
C PRO A 205 19.33 -1.90 -13.14
N ILE A 206 19.39 -3.12 -12.58
CA ILE A 206 20.62 -3.91 -12.53
C ILE A 206 20.89 -4.59 -13.87
N ALA A 207 19.84 -5.04 -14.55
CA ALA A 207 19.98 -5.62 -15.88
C ALA A 207 20.55 -4.59 -16.87
N ASP A 208 21.30 -5.10 -17.84
CA ASP A 208 21.78 -4.29 -18.95
C ASP A 208 20.59 -3.62 -19.66
N LYS A 209 20.68 -2.28 -19.77
CA LYS A 209 19.64 -1.38 -20.29
C LYS A 209 19.17 -1.77 -21.70
N SER A 210 20.01 -2.44 -22.50
CA SER A 210 19.63 -2.95 -23.82
C SER A 210 18.53 -4.01 -23.75
N TYR A 211 18.48 -4.79 -22.68
CA TYR A 211 17.45 -5.82 -22.47
C TYR A 211 16.18 -5.30 -21.77
N VAL A 212 16.22 -4.11 -21.16
CA VAL A 212 15.14 -3.54 -20.33
C VAL A 212 14.74 -2.12 -20.75
N SER A 213 14.96 -1.77 -22.01
CA SER A 213 14.74 -0.41 -22.55
C SER A 213 13.28 0.07 -22.45
N ASN A 214 12.30 -0.84 -22.36
CA ASN A 214 10.90 -0.49 -22.31
C ASN A 214 10.39 -0.16 -20.91
N ILE A 215 11.18 -0.39 -19.86
CA ILE A 215 10.84 -0.04 -18.47
C ILE A 215 11.64 1.14 -17.92
N ILE A 216 12.59 1.69 -18.70
CA ILE A 216 13.38 2.87 -18.32
C ILE A 216 13.01 4.13 -19.10
N ASN A 217 13.38 5.29 -18.55
CA ASN A 217 13.26 6.62 -19.13
C ASN A 217 14.55 7.04 -19.86
N ALA A 218 14.59 8.27 -20.37
CA ALA A 218 15.76 8.83 -21.08
C ALA A 218 17.00 8.99 -20.18
N SER A 219 16.81 9.15 -18.88
CA SER A 219 17.89 9.18 -17.88
C SER A 219 18.39 7.76 -17.52
N GLY A 220 17.76 6.71 -18.04
CA GLY A 220 18.10 5.32 -17.75
C GLY A 220 17.49 4.77 -16.45
N GLU A 221 16.60 5.51 -15.80
CA GLU A 221 15.92 5.09 -14.57
C GLU A 221 14.55 4.47 -14.86
N PHE A 222 13.99 3.71 -13.93
CA PHE A 222 12.63 3.20 -14.04
C PHE A 222 11.63 4.33 -14.31
N LYS A 223 10.80 4.16 -15.35
CA LYS A 223 9.86 5.22 -15.77
C LYS A 223 8.45 5.06 -15.22
N PHE A 224 8.15 3.92 -14.61
CA PHE A 224 6.80 3.59 -14.16
C PHE A 224 6.72 3.62 -12.63
N SER A 225 5.67 4.25 -12.11
CA SER A 225 5.15 4.08 -10.75
C SER A 225 4.18 2.90 -10.66
N PHE A 226 3.78 2.54 -9.44
CA PHE A 226 2.78 1.50 -9.14
C PHE A 226 1.55 1.53 -10.06
N PHE A 227 0.85 2.67 -10.14
CA PHE A 227 -0.36 2.79 -10.96
C PHE A 227 -0.04 2.76 -12.45
N THR A 228 1.04 3.43 -12.86
CA THR A 228 1.40 3.45 -14.29
C THR A 228 1.86 2.09 -14.79
N TYR A 229 2.40 1.20 -13.95
CA TYR A 229 2.63 -0.21 -14.31
C TYR A 229 1.33 -0.94 -14.60
N ILE A 230 0.32 -0.79 -13.73
CA ILE A 230 -1.00 -1.39 -13.93
C ILE A 230 -1.61 -0.88 -15.24
N LEU A 231 -1.64 0.44 -15.43
CA LEU A 231 -2.23 1.05 -16.62
C LEU A 231 -1.47 0.65 -17.90
N SER A 232 -0.14 0.78 -17.88
CA SER A 232 0.70 0.45 -19.02
C SER A 232 0.65 -1.02 -19.39
N TYR A 233 0.42 -1.93 -18.43
CA TYR A 233 0.28 -3.34 -18.74
C TYR A 233 -1.12 -3.66 -19.27
N TYR A 234 -2.19 -3.32 -18.53
CA TYR A 234 -3.54 -3.81 -18.86
C TYR A 234 -4.16 -3.14 -20.08
N PHE A 235 -3.82 -1.87 -20.37
CA PHE A 235 -4.29 -1.13 -21.55
C PHE A 235 -3.37 -1.25 -22.77
N SER A 236 -2.33 -2.11 -22.69
CA SER A 236 -1.42 -2.36 -23.79
C SER A 236 -1.86 -3.51 -24.71
N SER A 237 -1.34 -3.51 -25.95
CA SER A 237 -1.43 -4.65 -26.86
C SER A 237 -0.76 -5.90 -26.29
N ASN A 238 -1.15 -7.08 -26.76
CA ASN A 238 -0.56 -8.34 -26.30
C ASN A 238 0.97 -8.38 -26.48
N ARG A 239 1.47 -7.92 -27.64
CA ARG A 239 2.91 -7.78 -27.89
C ARG A 239 3.60 -6.90 -26.84
N ARG A 240 2.99 -5.77 -26.47
CA ARG A 240 3.57 -4.87 -25.46
C ARG A 240 3.54 -5.47 -24.06
N LYS A 241 2.49 -6.22 -23.71
CA LYS A 241 2.41 -6.99 -22.46
C LYS A 241 3.52 -8.03 -22.37
N GLU A 242 3.76 -8.78 -23.44
CA GLU A 242 4.84 -9.77 -23.52
C GLU A 242 6.21 -9.13 -23.34
N ILE A 243 6.47 -8.01 -24.01
CA ILE A 243 7.71 -7.24 -23.86
C ILE A 243 7.89 -6.81 -22.40
N LEU A 244 6.90 -6.15 -21.80
CA LEU A 244 6.98 -5.68 -20.41
C LEU A 244 7.22 -6.85 -19.44
N ARG A 245 6.49 -7.96 -19.59
CA ARG A 245 6.67 -9.15 -18.75
C ARG A 245 8.09 -9.71 -18.87
N ARG A 246 8.63 -9.81 -20.09
CA ARG A 246 9.98 -10.31 -20.36
C ARG A 246 11.04 -9.43 -19.70
N GLU A 247 10.96 -8.12 -19.89
CA GLU A 247 11.96 -7.18 -19.36
C GLU A 247 11.93 -7.11 -17.83
N LEU A 248 10.74 -7.09 -17.23
CA LEU A 248 10.61 -7.13 -15.78
C LEU A 248 11.10 -8.46 -15.20
N LYS A 249 10.89 -9.58 -15.89
CA LYS A 249 11.46 -10.86 -15.47
C LYS A 249 12.99 -10.82 -15.48
N ILE A 250 13.60 -10.26 -16.52
CA ILE A 250 15.06 -10.08 -16.61
C ILE A 250 15.57 -9.21 -15.45
N GLU A 251 14.89 -8.11 -15.15
CA GLU A 251 15.28 -7.21 -14.07
C GLU A 251 15.12 -7.85 -12.68
N ILE A 252 13.95 -8.44 -12.38
CA ILE A 252 13.69 -9.12 -11.11
C ILE A 252 14.71 -10.25 -10.91
N GLU A 253 15.01 -11.01 -11.96
CA GLU A 253 16.02 -12.06 -11.91
C GLU A 253 17.43 -11.51 -11.65
N SER A 254 17.78 -10.36 -12.23
CA SER A 254 19.07 -9.71 -12.01
C SER A 254 19.22 -9.20 -10.58
N GLN A 255 18.17 -8.60 -10.02
CA GLN A 255 18.14 -8.17 -8.61
C GLN A 255 18.21 -9.34 -7.62
N LEU A 256 17.51 -10.45 -7.89
CA LEU A 256 17.60 -11.65 -7.06
C LEU A 256 19.02 -12.25 -7.06
N ARG A 257 19.70 -12.25 -8.22
CA ARG A 257 21.10 -12.71 -8.31
C ARG A 257 22.04 -11.82 -7.52
N GLU A 258 21.86 -10.50 -7.60
CA GLU A 258 22.66 -9.56 -6.82
C GLU A 258 22.42 -9.74 -5.31
N TYR A 259 21.16 -9.89 -4.90
CA TYR A 259 20.82 -10.19 -3.51
C TYR A 259 21.52 -11.48 -3.01
N LEU A 260 21.49 -12.55 -3.80
CA LEU A 260 22.15 -13.82 -3.45
C LEU A 260 23.67 -13.70 -3.38
N ARG A 261 24.27 -12.86 -4.23
CA ARG A 261 25.71 -12.56 -4.17
C ARG A 261 26.08 -11.90 -2.84
N LEU A 262 25.18 -11.10 -2.26
CA LEU A 262 25.39 -10.38 -1.00
C LEU A 262 25.04 -11.21 0.24
N TYR A 263 24.01 -12.06 0.18
CA TYR A 263 23.43 -12.69 1.38
C TYR A 263 23.36 -14.22 1.41
N ASP A 264 23.91 -14.93 0.42
CA ASP A 264 23.98 -16.40 0.25
C ASP A 264 22.64 -17.15 0.14
N GLY A 265 21.54 -16.59 0.66
CA GLY A 265 20.16 -17.09 0.50
C GLY A 265 19.89 -18.47 1.10
N LYS A 266 20.80 -19.01 1.92
CA LYS A 266 20.70 -20.38 2.45
C LYS A 266 19.44 -20.61 3.30
N ASN A 267 19.03 -19.59 4.05
CA ASN A 267 17.84 -19.65 4.91
C ASN A 267 16.52 -19.36 4.18
N GLY A 268 16.57 -19.18 2.86
CA GLY A 268 15.45 -18.73 2.06
C GLY A 268 15.31 -17.22 2.04
N ILE A 269 14.73 -16.70 0.96
CA ILE A 269 14.53 -15.28 0.76
C ILE A 269 13.14 -14.88 1.26
N HIS A 270 13.07 -13.85 2.10
CA HIS A 270 11.86 -13.06 2.31
C HIS A 270 11.79 -11.95 1.27
N LEU A 271 10.68 -11.85 0.53
CA LEU A 271 10.48 -10.86 -0.51
C LEU A 271 9.42 -9.84 -0.10
N ASP A 272 9.75 -8.58 -0.21
CA ASP A 272 8.79 -7.48 -0.26
C ASP A 272 9.13 -6.58 -1.45
N GLY A 273 8.55 -5.39 -1.52
CA GLY A 273 8.74 -4.52 -2.67
C GLY A 273 8.69 -3.06 -2.30
N HIS A 274 9.59 -2.30 -2.90
CA HIS A 274 9.62 -0.85 -2.80
C HIS A 274 8.32 -0.28 -3.37
N THR A 275 7.64 0.55 -2.57
CA THR A 275 6.27 1.04 -2.83
C THR A 275 5.21 -0.08 -2.97
N HIS A 276 5.50 -1.28 -2.45
CA HIS A 276 4.69 -2.49 -2.55
C HIS A 276 4.47 -2.99 -3.99
N ILE A 277 5.40 -2.71 -4.90
CA ILE A 277 5.24 -3.02 -6.32
C ILE A 277 5.03 -4.53 -6.60
N HIS A 278 5.52 -5.38 -5.72
CA HIS A 278 5.45 -6.85 -5.84
C HIS A 278 4.02 -7.42 -5.80
N VAL A 279 3.02 -6.67 -5.31
CA VAL A 279 1.63 -7.12 -5.32
C VAL A 279 0.85 -6.77 -6.58
N VAL A 280 1.44 -5.99 -7.50
CA VAL A 280 0.84 -5.73 -8.81
C VAL A 280 0.67 -7.06 -9.56
N PRO A 281 -0.51 -7.41 -10.11
CA PRO A 281 -0.81 -8.82 -10.37
C PRO A 281 0.11 -9.53 -11.35
N PHE A 282 0.43 -8.89 -12.47
CA PHE A 282 1.32 -9.48 -13.45
C PHE A 282 2.79 -9.52 -13.00
N ILE A 283 3.18 -8.64 -12.06
CA ILE A 283 4.51 -8.63 -11.42
C ILE A 283 4.58 -9.76 -10.39
N LEU A 284 3.54 -9.94 -9.58
CA LEU A 284 3.42 -11.08 -8.66
C LEU A 284 3.53 -12.40 -9.44
N ASP A 285 2.90 -12.51 -10.61
CA ASP A 285 3.02 -13.70 -11.46
C ASP A 285 4.46 -13.97 -11.91
N ILE A 286 5.29 -12.95 -12.11
CA ILE A 286 6.72 -13.10 -12.41
C ILE A 286 7.48 -13.53 -11.15
N VAL A 287 7.20 -12.88 -10.01
CA VAL A 287 7.81 -13.22 -8.71
C VAL A 287 7.55 -14.68 -8.35
N LEU A 288 6.31 -15.15 -8.49
CA LEU A 288 5.92 -16.54 -8.21
C LEU A 288 6.52 -17.56 -9.19
N GLU A 289 6.84 -17.13 -10.42
CA GLU A 289 7.57 -17.95 -11.39
C GLU A 289 9.03 -18.13 -10.98
N LEU A 290 9.67 -17.08 -10.45
CA LEU A 290 11.06 -17.09 -10.01
C LEU A 290 11.24 -17.65 -8.59
N ALA A 291 10.19 -17.70 -7.78
CA ALA A 291 10.26 -18.03 -6.36
C ALA A 291 10.97 -19.36 -6.07
N GLN A 292 10.64 -20.42 -6.81
CA GLN A 292 11.25 -21.74 -6.60
C GLN A 292 12.73 -21.76 -7.02
N LYS A 293 13.07 -21.13 -8.15
CA LYS A 293 14.43 -21.07 -8.70
C LYS A 293 15.40 -20.36 -7.75
N TYR A 294 14.92 -19.32 -7.06
CA TYR A 294 15.74 -18.45 -6.21
C TYR A 294 15.52 -18.67 -4.71
N ASN A 295 14.89 -19.77 -4.31
CA ASN A 295 14.63 -20.11 -2.91
C ASN A 295 13.85 -19.03 -2.14
N VAL A 296 12.91 -18.34 -2.79
CA VAL A 296 11.98 -17.41 -2.12
C VAL A 296 10.99 -18.22 -1.29
N LYS A 297 11.03 -18.03 0.03
CA LYS A 297 10.23 -18.80 1.00
C LYS A 297 9.09 -18.01 1.59
N SER A 298 9.19 -16.68 1.61
CA SER A 298 8.12 -15.84 2.12
C SER A 298 7.96 -14.55 1.33
N ILE A 299 6.76 -13.99 1.37
CA ILE A 299 6.40 -12.74 0.70
C ILE A 299 5.53 -11.87 1.61
N ARG A 300 5.80 -10.55 1.65
CA ARG A 300 4.97 -9.57 2.36
C ARG A 300 3.62 -9.42 1.66
N LEU A 301 2.53 -9.48 2.42
CA LEU A 301 1.21 -9.01 2.03
C LEU A 301 0.91 -7.69 2.78
N PRO A 302 0.87 -6.52 2.11
CA PRO A 302 0.49 -5.25 2.70
C PRO A 302 -1.04 -5.16 2.95
N ARG A 303 -1.60 -6.20 3.58
CA ARG A 303 -3.01 -6.35 3.90
C ARG A 303 -3.28 -5.77 5.29
N GLU A 304 -3.58 -4.49 5.33
CA GLU A 304 -3.82 -3.78 6.58
C GLU A 304 -5.29 -3.79 6.96
N SER A 305 -5.61 -4.06 8.23
CA SER A 305 -6.96 -3.88 8.75
C SER A 305 -7.25 -2.40 8.99
N PHE A 306 -8.46 -1.94 8.68
CA PHE A 306 -8.81 -0.56 8.98
C PHE A 306 -8.95 -0.32 10.49
N TYR A 307 -8.38 0.79 10.96
CA TYR A 307 -8.50 1.28 12.33
C TYR A 307 -8.71 2.81 12.35
N LEU A 308 -9.33 3.29 13.42
CA LEU A 308 -9.45 4.70 13.75
C LEU A 308 -8.39 5.04 14.80
N GLY A 309 -7.40 5.84 14.42
CA GLY A 309 -6.23 6.14 15.27
C GLY A 309 -5.10 6.88 14.54
N ALA A 310 -5.15 6.92 13.20
CA ALA A 310 -4.34 7.86 12.42
C ALA A 310 -4.92 9.28 12.53
N LYS A 311 -4.15 10.30 12.13
CA LYS A 311 -4.64 11.67 12.09
C LYS A 311 -5.70 11.78 10.99
N PHE A 312 -6.72 12.62 11.17
CA PHE A 312 -7.79 12.80 10.17
C PHE A 312 -7.25 13.06 8.75
N LYS A 313 -6.20 13.89 8.65
CA LYS A 313 -5.50 14.19 7.40
C LYS A 313 -4.90 12.96 6.69
N ASP A 314 -4.54 11.91 7.43
CA ASP A 314 -3.94 10.71 6.87
C ASP A 314 -5.00 9.91 6.10
N TYR A 315 -6.25 9.89 6.58
CA TYR A 315 -7.40 9.31 5.86
C TYR A 315 -7.82 10.13 4.64
N MET A 316 -7.54 11.43 4.64
CA MET A 316 -7.83 12.35 3.53
C MET A 316 -6.73 12.37 2.46
N SER A 317 -5.70 11.54 2.60
CA SER A 317 -4.57 11.45 1.68
C SER A 317 -4.67 10.25 0.75
N LEU A 318 -3.69 10.08 -0.14
CA LEU A 318 -3.53 8.88 -0.97
C LEU A 318 -3.39 7.58 -0.13
N ASN A 319 -3.18 7.66 1.19
CA ASN A 319 -3.04 6.47 2.05
C ASN A 319 -4.32 5.62 2.11
N LEU A 320 -5.51 6.22 2.15
CA LEU A 320 -6.76 5.44 2.13
C LEU A 320 -6.97 4.76 0.77
N ILE A 321 -6.58 5.43 -0.33
CA ILE A 321 -6.57 4.83 -1.66
C ILE A 321 -5.60 3.65 -1.71
N LYS A 322 -4.35 3.83 -1.24
CA LYS A 322 -3.35 2.75 -1.15
C LYS A 322 -3.89 1.58 -0.31
N HIS A 323 -4.47 1.86 0.86
CA HIS A 323 -5.04 0.85 1.74
C HIS A 323 -6.09 -0.01 1.02
N VAL A 324 -7.05 0.61 0.32
CA VAL A 324 -8.09 -0.13 -0.41
C VAL A 324 -7.51 -0.92 -1.59
N VAL A 325 -6.64 -0.29 -2.39
CA VAL A 325 -6.03 -0.93 -3.57
C VAL A 325 -5.16 -2.12 -3.16
N LEU A 326 -4.29 -1.96 -2.18
CA LEU A 326 -3.39 -3.03 -1.72
C LEU A 326 -4.16 -4.19 -1.10
N ASN A 327 -5.16 -3.92 -0.24
CA ASN A 327 -6.03 -4.97 0.30
C ASN A 327 -6.75 -5.74 -0.81
N PHE A 328 -7.30 -5.04 -1.81
CA PHE A 328 -7.97 -5.67 -2.96
C PHE A 328 -7.01 -6.57 -3.75
N LEU A 329 -5.81 -6.08 -4.07
CA LEU A 329 -4.82 -6.83 -4.84
C LEU A 329 -4.27 -8.05 -4.06
N CYS A 330 -4.13 -7.94 -2.74
CA CYS A 330 -3.77 -9.07 -1.88
C CYS A 330 -4.88 -10.13 -1.88
N ASP A 331 -6.14 -9.73 -1.62
CA ASP A 331 -7.28 -10.64 -1.58
C ASP A 331 -7.49 -11.36 -2.92
N LEU A 332 -7.27 -10.66 -4.04
CA LEU A 332 -7.38 -11.22 -5.39
C LEU A 332 -6.38 -12.36 -5.63
N GLN A 333 -5.22 -12.32 -4.97
CA GLN A 333 -4.06 -13.12 -5.38
C GLN A 333 -3.49 -14.03 -4.30
N ILE A 334 -4.00 -13.97 -3.07
CA ILE A 334 -3.54 -14.79 -1.95
C ILE A 334 -3.56 -16.29 -2.26
N ARG A 335 -4.54 -16.76 -3.04
CA ARG A 335 -4.62 -18.16 -3.48
C ARG A 335 -3.42 -18.57 -4.34
N LYS A 336 -2.90 -17.68 -5.20
CA LYS A 336 -1.72 -17.97 -6.03
C LYS A 336 -0.48 -18.17 -5.14
N ILE A 337 -0.34 -17.35 -4.11
CA ILE A 337 0.75 -17.42 -3.13
C ILE A 337 0.67 -18.73 -2.32
N GLN A 338 -0.54 -19.08 -1.85
CA GLN A 338 -0.79 -20.33 -1.11
C GLN A 338 -0.47 -21.57 -1.94
N VAL A 339 -0.91 -21.62 -3.21
CA VAL A 339 -0.64 -22.74 -4.13
C VAL A 339 0.85 -22.91 -4.37
N LYS A 340 1.62 -21.82 -4.36
CA LYS A 340 3.08 -21.86 -4.50
C LYS A 340 3.80 -22.19 -3.19
N GLY A 341 3.10 -22.29 -2.07
CA GLY A 341 3.66 -22.67 -0.78
C GLY A 341 4.55 -21.60 -0.12
N LEU A 342 4.43 -20.34 -0.53
CA LEU A 342 5.15 -19.23 0.12
C LEU A 342 4.46 -18.87 1.44
N LYS A 343 5.27 -18.63 2.48
CA LYS A 343 4.78 -18.05 3.74
C LYS A 343 4.47 -16.55 3.54
N TYR A 344 3.56 -16.00 4.33
CA TYR A 344 3.20 -14.59 4.30
C TYR A 344 2.66 -14.15 5.66
N ASN A 345 2.70 -12.85 5.94
CA ASN A 345 2.06 -12.26 7.12
C ASN A 345 0.53 -12.21 6.96
N ASP A 346 -0.21 -12.43 8.04
CA ASP A 346 -1.69 -12.36 8.03
C ASP A 346 -2.19 -10.92 7.91
N TYR A 347 -1.51 -10.01 8.61
CA TYR A 347 -1.84 -8.59 8.65
C TYR A 347 -0.60 -7.73 8.52
N PHE A 348 -0.83 -6.51 8.04
CA PHE A 348 0.17 -5.47 7.90
C PHE A 348 -0.25 -4.22 8.68
N ILE A 349 0.70 -3.43 9.15
CA ILE A 349 0.48 -2.12 9.76
C ILE A 349 1.51 -1.15 9.18
N GLY A 350 1.04 0.01 8.71
CA GLY A 350 1.90 1.09 8.22
C GLY A 350 1.47 1.70 6.88
N VAL A 351 0.35 1.27 6.27
CA VAL A 351 -0.16 1.85 5.01
C VAL A 351 -1.02 3.08 5.28
N LEU A 352 -1.99 2.99 6.19
CA LEU A 352 -2.87 4.11 6.55
C LEU A 352 -2.09 5.26 7.19
N SER A 353 -1.10 4.94 8.02
CA SER A 353 -0.26 5.88 8.74
C SER A 353 1.15 6.03 8.13
N THR A 354 1.34 5.71 6.84
CA THR A 354 2.65 5.85 6.18
C THR A 354 3.20 7.27 6.36
N GLY A 355 4.40 7.38 6.92
CA GLY A 355 5.05 8.66 7.18
C GLY A 355 4.35 9.46 8.28
N SER A 356 3.49 8.86 9.10
CA SER A 356 2.86 9.50 10.27
C SER A 356 2.68 8.54 11.44
N MET A 357 3.48 7.47 11.48
CA MET A 357 3.43 6.46 12.54
C MET A 357 3.65 7.10 13.91
N SER A 358 2.81 6.70 14.87
CA SER A 358 2.78 7.20 16.24
C SER A 358 2.34 6.08 17.19
N ILE A 359 2.57 6.22 18.49
CA ILE A 359 2.09 5.25 19.49
C ILE A 359 0.58 5.04 19.37
N GLY A 360 -0.20 6.12 19.23
CA GLY A 360 -1.65 6.05 19.07
C GLY A 360 -2.08 5.28 17.82
N SER A 361 -1.46 5.55 16.68
CA SER A 361 -1.79 4.85 15.44
C SER A 361 -1.41 3.37 15.48
N ILE A 362 -0.24 3.03 16.05
CA ILE A 362 0.21 1.63 16.20
C ILE A 362 -0.73 0.89 17.16
N ARG A 363 -1.04 1.48 18.32
CA ARG A 363 -1.98 0.92 19.30
C ARG A 363 -3.32 0.61 18.66
N SER A 364 -3.96 1.60 18.03
CA SER A 364 -5.27 1.40 17.37
C SER A 364 -5.22 0.36 16.26
N ALA A 365 -4.10 0.25 15.54
CA ALA A 365 -3.90 -0.77 14.54
C ALA A 365 -3.83 -2.17 15.17
N ILE A 366 -3.04 -2.37 16.22
CA ILE A 366 -2.92 -3.65 16.93
C ILE A 366 -4.26 -4.03 17.59
N GLU A 367 -4.93 -3.09 18.25
CA GLU A 367 -6.25 -3.30 18.85
C GLU A 367 -7.29 -3.75 17.81
N SER A 368 -7.19 -3.27 16.58
CA SER A 368 -8.07 -3.71 15.47
C SER A 368 -7.86 -5.17 15.06
N LEU A 369 -6.79 -5.82 15.53
CA LEU A 369 -6.45 -7.22 15.26
C LEU A 369 -6.78 -8.14 16.42
N VAL A 370 -6.94 -7.61 17.63
CA VAL A 370 -7.28 -8.38 18.83
C VAL A 370 -8.60 -9.13 18.59
N GLY A 371 -8.60 -10.43 18.88
CA GLY A 371 -9.77 -11.31 18.75
C GLY A 371 -10.10 -11.80 17.34
N LYS A 372 -9.27 -11.55 16.31
CA LYS A 372 -9.50 -12.08 14.95
C LYS A 372 -9.16 -13.56 14.82
N LYS A 373 -7.99 -13.99 15.31
CA LYS A 373 -7.51 -15.40 15.38
C LYS A 373 -6.37 -15.52 16.40
N GLN A 374 -6.17 -16.71 16.95
CA GLN A 374 -4.94 -17.07 17.66
C GLN A 374 -3.79 -17.30 16.66
N ASN A 375 -2.54 -17.02 17.07
CA ASN A 375 -1.32 -17.21 16.26
C ASN A 375 -1.25 -16.45 14.93
N ILE A 376 -1.77 -15.21 14.87
CA ILE A 376 -1.57 -14.34 13.70
C ILE A 376 -0.13 -13.83 13.63
N VAL A 377 0.38 -13.71 12.41
CA VAL A 377 1.65 -13.02 12.11
C VAL A 377 1.33 -11.64 11.58
N VAL A 378 1.81 -10.61 12.26
CA VAL A 378 1.60 -9.20 11.91
C VAL A 378 2.94 -8.59 11.53
N GLU A 379 3.00 -7.87 10.43
CA GLU A 379 4.18 -7.10 10.06
C GLU A 379 3.92 -5.61 10.25
N ILE A 380 4.76 -4.93 11.02
CA ILE A 380 4.68 -3.49 11.25
C ILE A 380 5.85 -2.82 10.54
N LEU A 381 5.54 -1.97 9.58
CA LEU A 381 6.52 -1.25 8.77
C LEU A 381 6.83 0.13 9.33
N PHE A 382 8.13 0.46 9.32
CA PHE A 382 8.70 1.75 9.66
C PHE A 382 9.68 2.22 8.57
N HIS A 383 9.92 3.53 8.52
CA HIS A 383 10.92 4.16 7.65
C HIS A 383 11.83 5.10 8.48
N PRO A 384 12.63 4.59 9.42
CA PRO A 384 13.38 5.43 10.38
C PRO A 384 14.64 6.09 9.78
N GLY A 385 14.94 5.86 8.51
CA GLY A 385 16.08 6.48 7.84
C GLY A 385 15.78 7.89 7.34
N PHE A 386 16.24 8.93 8.03
CA PHE A 386 16.24 10.31 7.51
C PHE A 386 17.58 10.66 6.87
N VAL A 387 17.57 11.50 5.83
CA VAL A 387 18.78 12.17 5.33
C VAL A 387 18.65 13.68 5.47
N ASN A 388 19.66 14.32 6.06
CA ASN A 388 19.67 15.77 6.15
C ASN A 388 20.09 16.42 4.82
N ASN A 389 21.10 15.85 4.17
CA ASN A 389 21.58 16.33 2.87
C ASN A 389 20.94 15.52 1.72
N LYS A 390 20.09 16.17 0.91
CA LYS A 390 19.47 15.55 -0.27
C LYS A 390 20.49 15.04 -1.29
N ASP A 391 21.64 15.69 -1.41
CA ASP A 391 22.70 15.31 -2.35
C ASP A 391 23.36 13.98 -1.96
N SER A 392 23.12 13.48 -0.75
CA SER A 392 23.56 12.14 -0.34
C SER A 392 22.81 11.02 -1.06
N ILE A 393 21.65 11.32 -1.64
CA ILE A 393 20.85 10.42 -2.47
C ILE A 393 21.29 10.60 -3.93
N ASP A 394 22.32 9.86 -4.35
CA ASP A 394 23.00 10.03 -5.65
C ASP A 394 22.67 8.92 -6.68
N TRP A 395 21.67 8.09 -6.38
CA TRP A 395 21.29 6.92 -7.18
C TRP A 395 19.95 7.06 -7.90
N THR A 396 19.28 8.20 -7.73
CA THR A 396 18.00 8.53 -8.36
C THR A 396 17.97 10.03 -8.70
N VAL A 397 17.39 10.42 -9.82
CA VAL A 397 17.09 11.83 -10.16
C VAL A 397 15.64 12.20 -9.82
N ASN A 398 14.86 11.23 -9.33
CA ASN A 398 13.46 11.43 -8.99
C ASN A 398 13.30 12.22 -7.69
N SER A 399 12.94 13.50 -7.83
CA SER A 399 12.78 14.43 -6.72
C SER A 399 11.71 14.00 -5.70
N SER A 400 10.71 13.20 -6.10
CA SER A 400 9.68 12.70 -5.19
C SER A 400 10.28 11.79 -4.12
N PHE A 401 11.17 10.87 -4.53
CA PHE A 401 11.86 9.98 -3.60
C PHE A 401 12.91 10.72 -2.77
N ILE A 402 13.70 11.62 -3.39
CA ILE A 402 14.67 12.45 -2.66
C ILE A 402 13.97 13.25 -1.54
N ASN A 403 12.82 13.86 -1.84
CA ASN A 403 12.02 14.59 -0.87
C ASN A 403 11.41 13.66 0.21
N TYR A 404 11.13 12.41 -0.13
CA TYR A 404 10.64 11.41 0.82
C TYR A 404 11.73 10.99 1.81
N TYR A 405 12.95 10.71 1.34
CA TYR A 405 14.09 10.36 2.19
C TYR A 405 14.49 11.51 3.13
N SER A 406 14.41 12.75 2.66
CA SER A 406 14.69 13.95 3.47
C SER A 406 13.48 14.45 4.26
N ASN A 407 12.43 13.63 4.45
CA ASN A 407 11.25 14.06 5.17
C ASN A 407 11.47 13.96 6.69
N PRO A 408 11.34 15.05 7.47
CA PRO A 408 11.57 15.01 8.92
C PRO A 408 10.68 14.03 9.68
N LYS A 409 9.59 13.56 9.07
CA LYS A 409 8.74 12.52 9.67
C LYS A 409 9.46 11.17 9.79
N ARG A 410 10.44 10.86 8.93
CA ARG A 410 11.28 9.66 9.03
C ARG A 410 12.17 9.71 10.27
N GLN A 411 12.72 10.89 10.57
CA GLN A 411 13.45 11.14 11.82
C GLN A 411 12.55 10.94 13.05
N LYS A 412 11.30 11.41 12.99
CA LYS A 412 10.32 11.16 14.07
C LYS A 412 9.97 9.68 14.23
N GLU A 413 9.95 8.90 13.15
CA GLU A 413 9.77 7.44 13.23
C GLU A 413 10.97 6.77 13.91
N LYS A 414 12.20 7.24 13.67
CA LYS A 414 13.39 6.80 14.41
C LYS A 414 13.26 7.10 15.90
N GLU A 415 12.94 8.35 16.24
CA GLU A 415 12.75 8.80 17.64
C GLU A 415 11.67 7.98 18.36
N LEU A 416 10.56 7.68 17.68
CA LEU A 416 9.51 6.81 18.17
C LEU A 416 10.05 5.42 18.51
N LEU A 417 10.78 4.78 17.59
CA LEU A 417 11.33 3.44 17.79
C LEU A 417 12.35 3.36 18.94
N LEU A 418 13.02 4.47 19.25
CA LEU A 418 13.99 4.57 20.35
C LEU A 418 13.36 5.01 21.68
N SER A 419 12.06 5.27 21.72
CA SER A 419 11.37 5.77 22.90
C SER A 419 10.94 4.67 23.88
N ASP A 420 10.89 5.01 25.17
CA ASP A 420 10.34 4.14 26.21
C ASP A 420 8.85 3.83 25.98
N GLU A 421 8.10 4.78 25.43
CA GLU A 421 6.68 4.60 25.10
C GLU A 421 6.48 3.46 24.10
N TYR A 422 7.33 3.39 23.08
CA TYR A 422 7.30 2.30 22.12
C TYR A 422 7.66 0.97 22.77
N MET A 423 8.73 0.92 23.56
CA MET A 423 9.12 -0.31 24.26
C MET A 423 8.04 -0.81 25.23
N ASN A 424 7.34 0.11 25.90
CA ASN A 424 6.20 -0.22 26.76
C ASN A 424 5.02 -0.77 25.94
N LEU A 425 4.72 -0.19 24.78
CA LEU A 425 3.69 -0.68 23.87
C LEU A 425 3.99 -2.11 23.40
N ILE A 426 5.25 -2.38 23.01
CA ILE A 426 5.66 -3.72 22.56
C ILE A 426 5.52 -4.76 23.68
N LYS A 427 5.90 -4.40 24.91
CA LYS A 427 5.73 -5.27 26.10
C LYS A 427 4.26 -5.51 26.43
N GLU A 428 3.43 -4.47 26.36
CA GLU A 428 1.99 -4.54 26.66
C GLU A 428 1.27 -5.57 25.79
N PHE A 429 1.59 -5.61 24.50
CA PHE A 429 1.01 -6.57 23.55
C PHE A 429 1.75 -7.92 23.51
N GLN A 430 2.65 -8.19 24.47
CA GLN A 430 3.44 -9.43 24.56
C GLN A 430 4.03 -9.85 23.21
N ILE A 431 4.58 -8.88 22.47
CA ILE A 431 5.00 -9.10 21.09
C ILE A 431 6.16 -10.09 21.04
N ILE A 432 5.94 -11.20 20.33
CA ILE A 432 6.98 -12.17 20.04
C ILE A 432 7.61 -11.79 18.71
N ASN A 433 8.89 -11.44 18.77
CA ASN A 433 9.63 -11.00 17.61
C ASN A 433 9.96 -12.18 16.68
N GLU A 434 9.39 -12.19 15.48
CA GLU A 434 9.72 -13.19 14.45
C GLU A 434 10.76 -12.67 13.47
N LEU A 435 11.75 -13.51 13.17
CA LEU A 435 12.83 -13.21 12.22
C LEU A 435 12.44 -13.46 10.77
#